data_AF-A0A8B8FN49-F1
#
_entry.id   AF-A0A8B8FN49-F1
#
_cell.length_a   1.000
_cell.length_b   1.000
_cell.length_c   1.000
_cell.angle_alpha   90.00
_cell.angle_beta   90.00
_cell.angle_gamma   90.00
#
_symmetry.space_group_name_H-M   'P 1'
#
loop_
_entity.id
_entity.type
_entity.pdbx_description
1 polymer ?
#
loop_
_entity_poly.entity_id
_entity_poly.type
_entity_poly.pdbx_seq_one_letter_code
_entity_poly.pdbx_strand_id
1 'polypeptide(L)'
;MASNNEKVDMLLVYGECRRNSRNAARLYAERYPERYHPPHNYFVRIESSLRNSGGLPARRGDNQRNQRQLIGQVNEQNELQVLAYVQLNPRSSIRHLSNEIGISCKKVQKILKKNELHPCRPDLVQKLVPGDSNRKLTFITWFMIQLHDEPDFLRFICWTDESKFTNNGIINKQNNRYWADHNPYWTTDTNHQTVWGTNVWCGLLDGRLLGPYFYDGTLTGRRYLEFT
;
A
#
# COMPACT_ATOMS: atom_id res chain seq x y z
N MET A 1 -27.43 30.57 -14.75
CA MET A 1 -27.56 31.04 -13.35
C MET A 1 -27.31 32.54 -13.34
N ALA A 2 -28.13 33.30 -12.60
CA ALA A 2 -28.12 34.76 -12.65
C ALA A 2 -26.80 35.39 -12.17
N SER A 3 -26.35 36.47 -12.83
CA SER A 3 -25.25 37.33 -12.40
C SER A 3 -25.60 38.10 -11.11
N ASN A 4 -24.62 38.73 -10.45
CA ASN A 4 -24.92 39.52 -9.25
C ASN A 4 -25.83 40.73 -9.56
N ASN A 5 -25.65 41.38 -10.72
CA ASN A 5 -26.54 42.46 -11.16
C ASN A 5 -27.97 41.94 -11.41
N GLU A 6 -28.10 40.79 -12.06
CA GLU A 6 -29.41 40.16 -12.29
C GLU A 6 -30.11 39.77 -10.98
N LYS A 7 -29.36 39.36 -9.95
CA LYS A 7 -29.91 39.07 -8.61
C LYS A 7 -30.40 40.34 -7.89
N VAL A 8 -29.73 41.48 -8.10
CA VAL A 8 -30.20 42.77 -7.57
C VAL A 8 -31.50 43.16 -8.24
N ASP A 9 -31.58 43.05 -9.58
CA ASP A 9 -32.81 43.32 -10.33
C ASP A 9 -33.96 42.40 -9.88
N MET A 10 -33.67 41.12 -9.64
CA MET A 10 -34.64 40.17 -9.09
C MET A 10 -35.16 40.61 -7.70
N LEU A 11 -34.26 41.09 -6.82
CA LEU A 11 -34.63 41.56 -5.50
C LEU A 11 -35.51 42.81 -5.55
N LEU A 12 -35.21 43.74 -6.46
CA LEU A 12 -36.01 44.95 -6.68
C LEU A 12 -37.41 44.61 -7.18
N VAL A 13 -37.53 43.72 -8.17
CA VAL A 13 -38.81 43.22 -8.68
C VAL A 13 -39.61 42.48 -7.60
N TYR A 14 -38.93 41.73 -6.73
CA TYR A 14 -39.57 41.08 -5.59
C TYR A 14 -40.11 42.08 -4.56
N GLY A 15 -39.38 43.16 -4.31
CA GLY A 15 -39.86 44.29 -3.51
C GLY A 15 -41.08 44.98 -4.12
N GLU A 16 -41.04 45.25 -5.43
CA GLU A 16 -42.15 45.84 -6.21
C GLU A 16 -43.42 44.99 -6.13
N CYS A 17 -43.28 43.67 -6.18
CA CYS A 17 -44.37 42.71 -6.01
C CYS A 17 -44.82 42.53 -4.55
N ARG A 18 -44.46 43.43 -3.63
CA ARG A 18 -44.76 43.36 -2.19
C ARG A 18 -44.36 42.02 -1.57
N ARG A 19 -43.22 41.49 -1.98
CA ARG A 19 -42.68 40.18 -1.57
C ARG A 19 -43.56 38.98 -1.97
N ASN A 20 -44.39 39.12 -3.00
CA ASN A 20 -45.05 37.97 -3.63
C ASN A 20 -44.11 37.35 -4.67
N SER A 21 -43.56 36.18 -4.35
CA SER A 21 -42.52 35.52 -5.16
C SER A 21 -43.02 35.03 -6.52
N ARG A 22 -44.29 34.60 -6.63
CA ARG A 22 -44.88 34.14 -7.89
C ARG A 22 -45.12 35.30 -8.85
N ASN A 23 -45.66 36.41 -8.34
CA ASN A 23 -45.82 37.63 -9.13
C ASN A 23 -44.47 38.20 -9.54
N ALA A 24 -43.47 38.17 -8.66
CA ALA A 24 -42.12 38.63 -8.96
C ALA A 24 -41.46 37.81 -10.07
N ALA A 25 -41.61 36.48 -10.06
CA ALA A 25 -41.09 35.63 -11.12
C ALA A 25 -41.72 35.94 -12.49
N ARG A 26 -43.05 36.16 -12.51
CA ARG A 26 -43.76 36.54 -13.74
C ARG A 26 -43.33 37.92 -14.23
N LEU A 27 -43.35 38.93 -13.36
CA LEU A 27 -42.98 40.30 -13.70
C LEU A 27 -41.52 40.41 -14.14
N TYR A 28 -40.63 39.61 -13.54
CA TYR A 28 -39.23 39.54 -13.94
C TYR A 28 -39.07 38.95 -15.34
N ALA A 29 -39.82 37.90 -15.67
CA ALA A 29 -39.80 37.29 -17.00
C ALA A 29 -40.36 38.24 -18.08
N GLU A 30 -41.40 39.01 -17.75
CA GLU A 30 -41.97 40.05 -18.63
C GLU A 30 -40.98 41.19 -18.86
N ARG A 31 -40.32 41.68 -17.81
CA ARG A 31 -39.38 42.81 -17.89
C ARG A 31 -38.04 42.44 -18.52
N TYR A 32 -37.61 41.19 -18.39
CA TYR A 32 -36.34 40.69 -18.93
C TYR A 32 -36.51 39.37 -19.68
N PRO A 33 -37.04 39.40 -20.92
CA PRO A 33 -37.32 38.18 -21.70
C PRO A 33 -36.06 37.38 -22.03
N GLU A 34 -34.94 38.06 -22.32
CA GLU A 34 -33.67 37.45 -22.76
C GLU A 34 -32.82 36.89 -21.61
N ARG A 35 -33.26 37.04 -20.36
CA ARG A 35 -32.49 36.63 -19.18
C ARG A 35 -32.94 35.26 -18.68
N TYR A 36 -32.10 34.67 -17.82
CA TYR A 36 -32.48 33.45 -17.12
C TYR A 36 -33.67 33.70 -16.19
N HIS A 37 -34.74 32.90 -16.33
CA HIS A 37 -35.93 32.96 -15.47
C HIS A 37 -35.84 31.92 -14.34
N PRO A 38 -35.48 32.34 -13.12
CA PRO A 38 -35.39 31.42 -12.00
C PRO A 38 -36.78 31.03 -11.46
N PRO A 39 -36.89 29.89 -10.77
CA PRO A 39 -38.12 29.55 -10.06
C PRO A 39 -38.44 30.58 -8.96
N HIS A 40 -39.73 30.79 -8.68
CA HIS A 40 -40.21 31.82 -7.75
C HIS A 40 -39.56 31.77 -6.35
N ASN A 41 -39.20 30.58 -5.86
CA ASN A 41 -38.53 30.42 -4.56
C ASN A 41 -37.09 31.00 -4.53
N TYR A 42 -36.46 31.25 -5.68
CA TYR A 42 -35.13 31.84 -5.76
C TYR A 42 -35.11 33.30 -5.27
N PHE A 43 -36.18 34.06 -5.51
CA PHE A 43 -36.35 35.44 -5.05
C PHE A 43 -36.35 35.53 -3.52
N VAL A 44 -37.07 34.62 -2.86
CA VAL A 44 -37.08 34.48 -1.40
C VAL A 44 -35.68 34.14 -0.90
N ARG A 45 -34.98 33.23 -1.57
CA ARG A 45 -33.63 32.81 -1.20
C ARG A 45 -32.61 33.95 -1.27
N ILE A 46 -32.75 34.88 -2.22
CA ILE A 46 -31.90 36.06 -2.30
C ILE A 46 -32.10 36.96 -1.08
N GLU A 47 -33.35 37.27 -0.71
CA GLU A 47 -33.66 38.09 0.47
C GLU A 47 -33.17 37.42 1.76
N SER A 48 -33.47 36.13 1.96
CA SER A 48 -33.05 35.39 3.15
C SER A 48 -31.52 35.33 3.28
N SER A 49 -30.80 35.14 2.17
CA SER A 49 -29.33 35.12 2.15
C SER A 49 -28.74 36.48 2.57
N LEU A 50 -29.33 37.59 2.09
CA LEU A 50 -28.89 38.92 2.46
C LEU A 50 -29.17 39.24 3.93
N ARG A 51 -30.35 38.87 4.44
CA ARG A 51 -30.72 39.10 5.85
C ARG A 51 -29.90 38.27 6.83
N ASN A 52 -29.65 37.01 6.51
CA ASN A 52 -29.04 36.06 7.45
C ASN A 52 -27.51 36.00 7.33
N SER A 53 -26.97 36.22 6.13
CA SER A 53 -25.54 36.00 5.85
C SER A 53 -24.84 37.23 5.25
N GLY A 54 -25.55 38.34 5.04
CA GLY A 54 -24.99 39.58 4.52
C GLY A 54 -24.51 39.52 3.06
N GLY A 55 -24.83 38.45 2.32
CA GLY A 55 -24.29 38.22 0.97
C GLY A 55 -25.32 37.60 0.02
N LEU A 56 -25.13 37.85 -1.27
CA LEU A 56 -25.92 37.19 -2.33
C LEU A 56 -25.54 35.70 -2.42
N PRO A 57 -26.49 34.82 -2.76
CA PRO A 57 -26.21 33.38 -2.85
C PRO A 57 -25.08 33.13 -3.87
N ALA A 58 -23.96 32.61 -3.36
CA ALA A 58 -22.76 32.34 -4.13
C ALA A 58 -22.98 31.23 -5.18
N ARG A 59 -22.15 31.23 -6.23
CA ARG A 59 -22.03 30.06 -7.11
C ARG A 59 -21.56 28.89 -6.23
N ARG A 60 -22.01 27.66 -6.49
CA ARG A 60 -21.66 26.44 -5.71
C ARG A 60 -20.14 26.13 -5.63
N GLY A 61 -19.25 26.99 -6.14
CA GLY A 61 -17.79 26.81 -6.17
C GLY A 61 -16.98 27.58 -5.10
N ASP A 62 -17.47 28.69 -4.53
CA ASP A 62 -16.61 29.54 -3.68
C ASP A 62 -16.45 29.00 -2.25
N ASN A 63 -17.51 28.44 -1.65
CA ASN A 63 -17.40 27.75 -0.35
C ASN A 63 -16.52 26.48 -0.43
N GLN A 64 -16.31 25.90 -1.61
CA GLN A 64 -15.41 24.76 -1.78
C GLN A 64 -13.93 25.18 -1.74
N ARG A 65 -13.58 26.42 -2.08
CA ARG A 65 -12.18 26.87 -2.10
C ARG A 65 -11.60 27.02 -0.70
N ASN A 66 -12.34 27.64 0.22
CA ASN A 66 -11.87 27.83 1.61
C ASN A 66 -11.82 26.51 2.39
N GLN A 67 -12.77 25.60 2.17
CA GLN A 67 -12.68 24.24 2.74
C GLN A 67 -11.48 23.46 2.19
N ARG A 68 -11.18 23.55 0.89
CA ARG A 68 -10.03 22.84 0.29
C ARG A 68 -8.68 23.34 0.82
N GLN A 69 -8.51 24.63 1.09
CA GLN A 69 -7.25 25.16 1.63
C GLN A 69 -6.98 24.69 3.06
N LEU A 70 -7.97 24.80 3.97
CA LEU A 70 -7.85 24.31 5.36
C LEU A 70 -7.64 22.79 5.41
N ILE A 71 -8.34 22.04 4.55
CA ILE A 71 -8.15 20.58 4.43
C ILE A 71 -6.74 20.26 3.91
N GLY A 72 -6.19 21.05 2.98
CA GLY A 72 -4.85 20.89 2.44
C GLY A 72 -3.76 21.04 3.49
N GLN A 73 -3.81 22.12 4.28
CA GLN A 73 -2.81 22.43 5.31
C GLN A 73 -2.77 21.37 6.43
N VAL A 74 -3.95 20.95 6.91
CA VAL A 74 -4.07 19.85 7.88
C VAL A 74 -3.60 18.52 7.28
N ASN A 75 -3.68 18.34 5.96
CA ASN A 75 -3.21 17.12 5.32
C ASN A 75 -1.68 17.05 5.23
N GLU A 76 -1.00 18.17 4.95
CA GLU A 76 0.47 18.25 4.91
C GLU A 76 1.10 17.96 6.27
N GLN A 77 0.55 18.53 7.36
CA GLN A 77 1.08 18.30 8.70
C GLN A 77 0.91 16.83 9.15
N ASN A 78 -0.24 16.22 8.84
CA ASN A 78 -0.47 14.80 9.09
C ASN A 78 0.46 13.91 8.27
N GLU A 79 0.73 14.30 7.03
CA GLU A 79 1.65 13.58 6.15
C GLU A 79 3.08 13.61 6.70
N LEU A 80 3.58 14.77 7.11
CA LEU A 80 4.90 14.90 7.74
C LEU A 80 5.03 14.07 9.03
N GLN A 81 4.02 14.10 9.90
CA GLN A 81 4.01 13.31 11.13
C GLN A 81 4.06 11.81 10.87
N VAL A 82 3.28 11.33 9.88
CA VAL A 82 3.28 9.92 9.48
C VAL A 82 4.65 9.49 8.98
N LEU A 83 5.28 10.28 8.11
CA LEU A 83 6.58 9.95 7.53
C LEU A 83 7.69 9.96 8.59
N ALA A 84 7.73 10.98 9.44
CA ALA A 84 8.72 11.08 10.51
C ALA A 84 8.61 9.90 11.50
N TYR A 85 7.39 9.52 11.88
CA TYR A 85 7.19 8.41 12.79
C TYR A 85 7.64 7.08 12.18
N VAL A 86 7.31 6.82 10.91
CA VAL A 86 7.67 5.58 10.22
C VAL A 86 9.18 5.45 10.06
N GLN A 87 9.88 6.57 9.84
CA GLN A 87 11.34 6.59 9.77
C GLN A 87 12.00 6.19 11.11
N LEU A 88 11.45 6.65 12.23
CA LEU A 88 11.95 6.29 13.57
C LEU A 88 11.52 4.87 13.99
N ASN A 89 10.35 4.42 13.54
CA ASN A 89 9.73 3.16 13.96
C ASN A 89 9.27 2.31 12.75
N PRO A 90 10.19 1.81 11.91
CA PRO A 90 9.84 1.12 10.65
C PRO A 90 9.06 -0.19 10.83
N ARG A 91 9.02 -0.73 12.05
CA ARG A 91 8.26 -1.94 12.39
C ARG A 91 6.85 -1.67 12.92
N SER A 92 6.48 -0.42 13.13
CA SER A 92 5.18 -0.07 13.69
C SER A 92 4.04 -0.38 12.72
N SER A 93 2.95 -0.95 13.26
CA SER A 93 1.77 -1.24 12.45
C SER A 93 1.02 0.04 12.08
N ILE A 94 0.30 0.02 10.95
CA ILE A 94 -0.58 1.13 10.53
C ILE A 94 -1.59 1.50 11.61
N ARG A 95 -2.10 0.52 12.38
CA ARG A 95 -3.06 0.75 13.47
C ARG A 95 -2.42 1.49 14.64
N HIS A 96 -1.21 1.09 15.04
CA HIS A 96 -0.49 1.76 16.10
C HIS A 96 -0.17 3.21 15.72
N LEU A 97 0.37 3.40 14.51
CA LEU A 97 0.65 4.71 13.93
C LEU A 97 -0.58 5.61 13.84
N SER A 98 -1.72 5.04 13.46
CA SER A 98 -3.02 5.71 13.41
C SER A 98 -3.47 6.22 14.78
N ASN A 99 -3.30 5.41 15.83
CA ASN A 99 -3.66 5.81 17.20
C ASN A 99 -2.71 6.88 17.75
N GLU A 100 -1.41 6.76 17.48
CA GLU A 100 -0.40 7.69 17.98
C GLU A 100 -0.58 9.11 17.39
N ILE A 101 -0.86 9.20 16.10
CA ILE A 101 -1.02 10.47 15.38
C ILE A 101 -2.48 10.99 15.46
N GLY A 102 -3.44 10.13 15.82
CA GLY A 102 -4.85 10.51 15.90
C GLY A 102 -5.54 10.67 14.53
N ILE A 103 -5.07 9.95 13.51
CA ILE A 103 -5.69 9.94 12.16
C ILE A 103 -6.16 8.54 11.80
N SER A 104 -7.13 8.41 10.89
CA SER A 104 -7.66 7.09 10.50
C SER A 104 -6.61 6.22 9.79
N CYS A 105 -6.67 4.90 10.02
CA CYS A 105 -5.80 3.93 9.36
C CYS A 105 -5.81 4.04 7.82
N LYS A 106 -6.97 4.34 7.21
CA LYS A 106 -7.09 4.56 5.77
C LYS A 106 -6.28 5.78 5.30
N LYS A 107 -6.27 6.85 6.08
CA LYS A 107 -5.49 8.06 5.77
C LYS A 107 -3.99 7.78 5.85
N VAL A 108 -3.55 7.11 6.92
CA VAL A 108 -2.16 6.62 7.06
C VAL A 108 -1.77 5.78 5.84
N GLN A 109 -2.57 4.78 5.48
CA GLN A 109 -2.29 3.92 4.33
C GLN A 109 -2.18 4.71 3.01
N LYS A 110 -3.05 5.71 2.81
CA LYS A 110 -3.00 6.57 1.61
C LYS A 110 -1.73 7.42 1.58
N ILE A 111 -1.31 7.97 2.72
CA ILE A 111 -0.06 8.73 2.84
C ILE A 111 1.15 7.83 2.53
N LEU A 112 1.23 6.64 3.11
CA LEU A 112 2.31 5.69 2.84
C LEU A 112 2.40 5.35 1.35
N LYS A 113 1.26 5.02 0.71
CA LYS A 113 1.21 4.74 -0.73
C LYS A 113 1.60 5.93 -1.60
N LYS A 114 1.17 7.15 -1.22
CA LYS A 114 1.51 8.39 -1.94
C LYS A 114 3.03 8.64 -1.92
N ASN A 115 3.70 8.25 -0.84
CA ASN A 115 5.14 8.40 -0.67
C ASN A 115 5.92 7.11 -0.98
N GLU A 116 5.32 6.19 -1.74
CA GLU A 116 5.97 4.96 -2.22
C GLU A 116 6.54 4.06 -1.10
N LEU A 117 5.98 4.16 0.11
CA LEU A 117 6.34 3.31 1.24
C LEU A 117 5.50 2.04 1.22
N HIS A 118 6.18 0.90 1.15
CA HIS A 118 5.57 -0.42 1.08
C HIS A 118 5.93 -1.27 2.30
N PRO A 119 4.99 -2.12 2.78
CA PRO A 119 5.33 -3.14 3.76
C PRO A 119 6.33 -4.13 3.16
N CYS A 120 7.58 -4.04 3.59
CA CYS A 120 8.61 -5.01 3.24
C CYS A 120 8.57 -6.19 4.21
N ARG A 121 8.75 -7.42 3.68
CA ARG A 121 8.99 -8.59 4.52
C ARG A 121 10.49 -8.71 4.75
N PRO A 122 10.94 -8.86 6.00
CA PRO A 122 12.34 -9.17 6.24
C PRO A 122 12.64 -10.56 5.70
N ASP A 123 13.74 -10.68 4.95
CA ASP A 123 14.27 -11.98 4.58
C ASP A 123 14.96 -12.60 5.80
N LEU A 124 14.58 -13.84 6.09
CA LEU A 124 15.26 -14.65 7.10
C LEU A 124 16.52 -15.22 6.48
N VAL A 125 17.62 -14.47 6.59
CA VAL A 125 18.95 -14.91 6.19
C VAL A 125 19.69 -15.51 7.40
N GLN A 126 20.61 -16.44 7.15
CA GLN A 126 21.50 -16.94 8.19
C GLN A 126 22.27 -15.77 8.83
N LYS A 127 22.48 -15.85 10.15
CA LYS A 127 23.22 -14.83 10.89
C LYS A 127 24.65 -14.76 10.37
N LEU A 128 25.00 -13.66 9.71
CA LEU A 128 26.37 -13.40 9.29
C LEU A 128 27.25 -13.11 10.51
N VAL A 129 28.43 -13.72 10.54
CA VAL A 129 29.48 -13.46 11.53
C VAL A 129 30.33 -12.29 11.03
N PRO A 130 30.90 -11.45 11.92
CA PRO A 130 31.84 -10.41 11.50
C PRO A 130 32.97 -10.96 10.62
N GLY A 131 33.17 -10.36 9.44
CA GLY A 131 34.15 -10.80 8.45
C GLY A 131 33.58 -11.66 7.31
N ASP A 132 32.39 -12.24 7.45
CA ASP A 132 31.75 -13.02 6.37
C ASP A 132 31.51 -12.18 5.12
N SER A 133 31.09 -10.93 5.28
CA SER A 133 30.88 -10.01 4.14
C SER A 133 32.16 -9.80 3.34
N ASN A 134 33.30 -9.63 4.01
CA ASN A 134 34.58 -9.46 3.33
C ASN A 134 35.00 -10.75 2.64
N ARG A 135 34.86 -11.91 3.29
CA ARG A 135 35.15 -13.22 2.67
C ARG A 135 34.29 -13.48 1.44
N LYS A 136 32.99 -13.15 1.50
CA LYS A 136 32.07 -13.25 0.38
C LYS A 136 32.47 -12.33 -0.77
N LEU A 137 32.82 -11.07 -0.49
CA LEU A 137 33.29 -10.14 -1.52
C LEU A 137 34.59 -10.63 -2.17
N THR A 138 35.56 -11.08 -1.39
CA THR A 138 36.81 -11.65 -1.92
C THR A 138 36.54 -12.85 -2.81
N PHE A 139 35.65 -13.77 -2.38
CA PHE A 139 35.25 -14.92 -3.18
C PHE A 139 34.56 -14.48 -4.48
N ILE A 140 33.61 -13.54 -4.43
CA ILE A 140 32.92 -13.03 -5.63
C ILE A 140 33.94 -12.42 -6.60
N THR A 141 34.85 -11.57 -6.13
CA THR A 141 35.87 -10.94 -6.97
C THR A 141 36.76 -11.99 -7.62
N TRP A 142 37.25 -12.97 -6.85
CA TRP A 142 38.05 -14.09 -7.39
C TRP A 142 37.25 -14.90 -8.42
N PHE A 143 36.01 -15.24 -8.12
CA PHE A 143 35.14 -16.03 -8.99
C PHE A 143 34.86 -15.30 -10.32
N MET A 144 34.65 -13.98 -10.28
CA MET A 144 34.48 -13.16 -11.48
C MET A 144 35.73 -13.13 -12.36
N ILE A 145 36.93 -13.10 -11.77
CA ILE A 145 38.19 -13.19 -12.54
C ILE A 145 38.30 -14.55 -13.23
N GLN A 146 38.03 -15.65 -12.51
CA GLN A 146 38.07 -16.99 -13.11
C GLN A 146 37.08 -17.14 -14.28
N LEU A 147 35.88 -16.57 -14.15
CA LEU A 147 34.88 -16.58 -15.23
C LEU A 147 35.28 -15.74 -16.44
N HIS A 148 36.04 -14.66 -16.22
CA HIS A 148 36.53 -13.82 -17.31
C HIS A 148 37.64 -14.52 -18.09
N ASP A 149 38.57 -15.17 -17.38
CA ASP A 149 39.74 -15.80 -17.99
C ASP A 149 39.40 -17.14 -18.65
N GLU A 150 38.47 -17.91 -18.08
CA GLU A 150 38.02 -19.21 -18.59
C GLU A 150 36.49 -19.25 -18.75
N PRO A 151 35.94 -19.00 -19.96
CA PRO A 151 34.49 -18.95 -20.19
C PRO A 151 33.75 -20.25 -19.82
N ASP A 152 34.43 -21.39 -19.90
CA ASP A 152 33.88 -22.70 -19.54
C ASP A 152 34.08 -23.07 -18.05
N PHE A 153 34.64 -22.18 -17.22
CA PHE A 153 34.99 -22.45 -15.82
C PHE A 153 33.86 -23.10 -15.01
N LEU A 154 32.61 -22.63 -15.18
CA LEU A 154 31.44 -23.18 -14.49
C LEU A 154 31.20 -24.67 -14.77
N ARG A 155 31.57 -25.14 -15.96
CA ARG A 155 31.37 -26.53 -16.39
C ARG A 155 32.31 -27.48 -15.66
N PHE A 156 33.43 -26.97 -15.15
CA PHE A 156 34.40 -27.73 -14.37
C PHE A 156 34.14 -27.70 -12.86
N ILE A 157 33.13 -26.94 -12.41
CA ILE A 157 32.75 -26.90 -10.99
C ILE A 157 31.73 -27.99 -10.68
N CYS A 158 32.09 -28.89 -9.78
CA CYS A 158 31.17 -29.84 -9.17
C CYS A 158 30.50 -29.20 -7.95
N TRP A 159 29.20 -28.89 -8.07
CA TRP A 159 28.40 -28.35 -6.97
C TRP A 159 27.83 -29.50 -6.15
N THR A 160 28.15 -29.57 -4.87
CA THR A 160 27.68 -30.66 -3.99
C THR A 160 26.92 -30.08 -2.80
N ASP A 161 25.87 -30.77 -2.37
CA ASP A 161 25.13 -30.40 -1.15
C ASP A 161 24.44 -31.63 -0.54
N GLU A 162 24.12 -31.53 0.75
CA GLU A 162 23.33 -32.51 1.47
C GLU A 162 21.95 -31.97 1.81
N SER A 163 20.93 -32.81 1.66
CA SER A 163 19.57 -32.49 2.09
C SER A 163 18.96 -33.60 2.92
N LYS A 164 18.07 -33.20 3.84
CA LYS A 164 17.31 -34.14 4.67
C LYS A 164 15.84 -34.04 4.36
N PHE A 165 15.28 -35.11 3.80
CA PHE A 165 13.84 -35.24 3.58
C PHE A 165 13.21 -35.91 4.79
N THR A 166 12.10 -35.36 5.30
CA THR A 166 11.38 -35.93 6.47
C THR A 166 9.89 -36.03 6.19
N ASN A 167 9.23 -36.98 6.84
CA ASN A 167 7.78 -37.16 6.78
C ASN A 167 6.97 -36.05 7.47
N ASN A 168 7.62 -35.14 8.20
CA ASN A 168 6.95 -33.99 8.81
C ASN A 168 6.53 -32.92 7.81
N GLY A 169 6.97 -33.02 6.55
CA GLY A 169 6.63 -32.07 5.49
C GLY A 169 7.19 -30.67 5.76
N ILE A 170 7.51 -29.93 4.70
CA ILE A 170 7.74 -28.50 4.81
C ILE A 170 6.39 -27.86 4.50
N ILE A 171 5.73 -27.23 5.49
CA ILE A 171 4.53 -26.42 5.19
C ILE A 171 4.96 -25.26 4.31
N ASN A 172 4.73 -25.41 3.01
CA ASN A 172 4.79 -24.29 2.11
C ASN A 172 3.55 -23.41 2.36
N LYS A 173 3.74 -22.29 3.08
CA LYS A 173 2.68 -21.32 3.42
C LYS A 173 2.03 -20.67 2.20
N GLN A 174 2.70 -20.68 1.04
CA GLN A 174 2.14 -20.18 -0.21
C GLN A 174 1.14 -21.18 -0.79
N ASN A 175 1.48 -22.47 -0.77
CA ASN A 175 0.64 -23.56 -1.31
C ASN A 175 -0.47 -23.99 -0.34
N ASN A 176 -0.30 -23.76 0.96
CA ASN A 176 -1.32 -24.01 1.99
C ASN A 176 -2.17 -22.76 2.26
N ARG A 177 -2.51 -22.01 1.21
CA ARG A 177 -3.50 -20.93 1.30
C ARG A 177 -4.86 -21.47 0.97
N TYR A 178 -5.80 -21.19 1.84
CA TYR A 178 -7.18 -21.56 1.64
C TYR A 178 -8.05 -20.30 1.59
N TRP A 179 -9.06 -20.31 0.71
CA TRP A 179 -10.04 -19.25 0.62
C TRP A 179 -11.25 -19.61 1.46
N ALA A 180 -11.61 -18.75 2.40
CA ALA A 180 -12.82 -18.90 3.23
C ALA A 180 -13.39 -17.50 3.52
N ASP A 181 -14.71 -17.42 3.63
CA ASP A 181 -15.49 -16.22 3.96
C ASP A 181 -15.42 -15.87 5.47
N HIS A 182 -15.08 -16.84 6.31
CA HIS A 182 -14.76 -16.69 7.73
C HIS A 182 -13.58 -17.59 8.11
N ASN A 183 -12.91 -17.33 9.24
CA ASN A 183 -11.77 -18.15 9.68
C ASN A 183 -12.25 -19.59 9.99
N PRO A 184 -11.83 -20.59 9.20
CA PRO A 184 -12.32 -21.96 9.35
C PRO A 184 -11.61 -22.74 10.47
N TYR A 185 -10.64 -22.11 11.16
CA TYR A 185 -9.79 -22.76 12.17
C TYR A 185 -9.16 -24.06 11.65
N TRP A 186 -8.75 -24.08 10.37
CA TRP A 186 -8.10 -25.26 9.80
C TRP A 186 -6.76 -25.53 10.50
N THR A 187 -6.73 -26.65 11.22
CA THR A 187 -5.53 -27.29 11.70
C THR A 187 -5.08 -28.31 10.67
N THR A 188 -3.86 -28.15 10.17
CA THR A 188 -3.16 -29.24 9.49
C THR A 188 -2.43 -30.01 10.57
N ASP A 189 -2.62 -31.33 10.62
CA ASP A 189 -1.84 -32.17 11.52
C ASP A 189 -0.36 -32.03 11.16
N THR A 190 0.39 -31.41 12.06
CA THR A 190 1.84 -31.30 11.98
C THR A 190 2.43 -32.01 13.17
N ASN A 191 3.50 -32.77 12.91
CA ASN A 191 4.23 -33.64 13.83
C ASN A 191 3.64 -35.05 13.93
N HIS A 192 4.15 -35.95 13.07
CA HIS A 192 4.01 -37.38 13.32
C HIS A 192 4.75 -37.71 14.63
N GLN A 193 4.16 -38.53 15.51
CA GLN A 193 4.80 -38.98 16.76
C GLN A 193 6.15 -39.69 16.50
N THR A 194 6.30 -40.30 15.32
CA THR A 194 7.56 -40.85 14.81
C THR A 194 8.04 -40.03 13.61
N VAL A 195 9.18 -39.34 13.78
CA VAL A 195 9.86 -38.62 12.70
C VAL A 195 10.84 -39.56 12.04
N TRP A 196 10.64 -39.86 10.77
CA TRP A 196 11.65 -40.51 9.94
C TRP A 196 12.09 -39.57 8.83
N GLY A 197 13.35 -39.68 8.46
CA GLY A 197 13.90 -38.91 7.36
C GLY A 197 15.09 -39.61 6.75
N THR A 198 15.28 -39.35 5.46
CA THR A 198 16.41 -39.86 4.69
C THR A 198 17.34 -38.69 4.37
N ASN A 199 18.64 -38.90 4.52
CA ASN A 199 19.62 -37.92 4.08
C ASN A 199 20.09 -38.30 2.69
N VAL A 200 20.28 -37.27 1.87
CA VAL A 200 20.67 -37.41 0.47
C VAL A 200 21.84 -36.49 0.23
N TRP A 201 22.88 -37.03 -0.39
CA TRP A 201 23.93 -36.24 -1.03
C TRP A 201 23.73 -36.26 -2.53
N CYS A 202 23.92 -35.11 -3.18
CA CYS A 202 23.93 -34.97 -4.63
C CYS A 202 25.03 -34.01 -5.07
N GLY A 203 25.64 -34.32 -6.21
CA GLY A 203 26.50 -33.42 -6.96
C GLY A 203 25.84 -32.95 -8.26
N LEU A 204 26.29 -31.82 -8.80
CA LEU A 204 25.92 -31.30 -10.11
C LEU A 204 27.19 -30.84 -10.83
N LEU A 205 27.48 -31.44 -11.98
CA LEU A 205 28.64 -31.11 -12.80
C LEU A 205 28.20 -30.96 -14.26
N ASP A 206 28.47 -29.80 -14.86
CA ASP A 206 28.08 -29.47 -16.24
C ASP A 206 26.61 -29.79 -16.55
N GLY A 207 25.70 -29.45 -15.64
CA GLY A 207 24.26 -29.71 -15.76
C GLY A 207 23.85 -31.18 -15.56
N ARG A 208 24.78 -32.08 -15.26
CA ARG A 208 24.51 -33.50 -14.98
C ARG A 208 24.51 -33.76 -13.49
N LEU A 209 23.49 -34.48 -13.03
CA LEU A 209 23.36 -34.91 -11.63
C LEU A 209 24.34 -36.07 -11.35
N LEU A 210 25.10 -35.95 -10.26
CA LEU A 210 25.92 -37.00 -9.66
C LEU A 210 25.23 -37.46 -8.37
N GLY A 211 25.06 -38.76 -8.17
CA GLY A 211 24.14 -39.29 -7.15
C GLY A 211 22.73 -39.53 -7.71
N PRO A 212 21.66 -39.55 -6.90
CA PRO A 212 21.62 -39.33 -5.44
C PRO A 212 22.25 -40.47 -4.64
N TYR A 213 22.95 -40.14 -3.56
CA TYR A 213 23.41 -41.10 -2.57
C TYR A 213 22.60 -40.97 -1.28
N PHE A 214 21.83 -42.02 -0.96
CA PHE A 214 21.02 -42.08 0.24
C PHE A 214 21.81 -42.71 1.39
N TYR A 215 21.77 -42.09 2.57
CA TYR A 215 22.46 -42.61 3.74
C TYR A 215 21.69 -42.36 5.05
N ASP A 216 21.87 -43.28 5.99
CA ASP A 216 21.20 -43.25 7.29
C ASP A 216 22.09 -42.63 8.38
N GLY A 217 21.49 -41.85 9.27
CA GLY A 217 22.17 -41.21 10.39
C GLY A 217 22.98 -39.97 10.00
N THR A 218 23.83 -39.48 10.91
CA THR A 218 24.59 -38.25 10.69
C THR A 218 25.72 -38.45 9.68
N LEU A 219 25.94 -37.45 8.83
CA LEU A 219 27.11 -37.42 7.95
C LEU A 219 28.37 -37.22 8.79
N THR A 220 29.34 -38.12 8.63
CA THR A 220 30.66 -38.01 9.26
C THR A 220 31.71 -37.95 8.16
N GLY A 221 32.89 -37.41 8.46
CA GLY A 221 33.96 -37.32 7.46
C GLY A 221 34.35 -38.69 6.86
N ARG A 222 34.29 -39.77 7.64
CA ARG A 222 34.54 -41.14 7.14
C ARG A 222 33.48 -41.58 6.13
N ARG A 223 32.20 -41.31 6.42
CA ARG A 223 31.10 -41.63 5.51
C ARG A 223 31.15 -40.81 4.24
N TYR A 224 31.52 -39.53 4.33
CA TYR A 224 31.69 -38.68 3.16
C TYR A 224 32.67 -39.33 2.16
N LEU A 225 33.82 -39.79 2.66
CA LEU A 225 34.84 -40.50 1.86
C LEU A 225 34.38 -41.85 1.27
N GLU A 226 33.26 -42.41 1.71
CA GLU A 226 32.74 -43.66 1.13
C GLU A 226 32.06 -43.44 -0.22
N PHE A 227 31.59 -42.22 -0.50
CA PHE A 227 30.82 -41.91 -1.71
C PHE A 227 31.28 -40.67 -2.48
N THR A 228 32.33 -39.99 -2.03
CA THR A 228 33.03 -38.90 -2.75
C THR A 228 34.40 -39.32 -3.20
#